data_AF-A0A1I1SIQ7-F1
#
_entry.id   AF-A0A1I1SIQ7-F1
#
_cell.length_a   1.000
_cell.length_b   1.000
_cell.length_c   1.000
_cell.angle_alpha   90.00
_cell.angle_beta   90.00
_cell.angle_gamma   90.00
#
_symmetry.space_group_name_H-M   'P 1'
#
loop_
_entity.id
_entity.type
_entity.pdbx_description
1 polymer ?
#
loop_
_entity_poly.entity_id
_entity_poly.type
_entity_poly.pdbx_seq_one_letter_code
_entity_poly.pdbx_strand_id
1 'polypeptide(L)'
;MHAATEAGRTDHPGGFTEIRLTTEAAPRPGQYLTTEDGTGLPVMAAGNGEVRVLVPGPVPSAITAVAVAGEALAPEPSWLAVADAAGLAPLLFAASGEVPPGLALLGLDEAPFTPRPSRFLTPELPAHLIAAAPLLEDRGIASRLALPDHPAAWEGTLAELVATAVAGRPRPVVVLGRPATIAAVEAVVEGPITGVPQPG
;
A
#
# COMPACT_ATOMS: atom_id res chain seq x y z
N MET A 1 3.36 -25.62 11.21
CA MET A 1 3.90 -24.28 11.47
C MET A 1 4.98 -24.06 10.42
N HIS A 2 4.70 -23.26 9.39
CA HIS A 2 5.64 -23.03 8.29
C HIS A 2 6.43 -21.77 8.64
N ALA A 3 7.61 -21.96 9.25
CA ALA A 3 8.45 -20.84 9.65
C ALA A 3 9.02 -20.15 8.40
N ALA A 4 8.94 -18.81 8.34
CA ALA A 4 9.67 -18.04 7.36
C ALA A 4 11.06 -17.65 7.92
N THR A 5 12.11 -17.74 7.11
CA THR A 5 13.49 -17.41 7.53
C THR A 5 14.08 -16.30 6.65
N GLU A 6 14.80 -15.34 7.24
CA GLU A 6 15.43 -14.23 6.52
C GLU A 6 16.51 -14.71 5.53
N ALA A 7 16.38 -14.26 4.29
CA ALA A 7 17.30 -14.51 3.18
C ALA A 7 18.07 -13.23 2.76
N GLY A 8 17.60 -12.05 3.18
CA GLY A 8 18.33 -10.79 2.98
C GLY A 8 17.51 -9.54 3.26
N ARG A 9 18.19 -8.40 3.25
CA ARG A 9 17.65 -7.10 3.65
C ARG A 9 18.11 -5.97 2.75
N THR A 10 17.29 -4.94 2.57
CA THR A 10 17.65 -3.71 1.85
C THR A 10 16.96 -2.51 2.48
N ASP A 11 17.74 -1.52 2.89
CA ASP A 11 17.22 -0.28 3.48
C ASP A 11 16.80 0.71 2.38
N HIS A 12 15.73 1.45 2.65
CA HIS A 12 15.15 2.47 1.77
C HIS A 12 15.04 3.82 2.50
N PRO A 13 14.88 4.94 1.75
CA PRO A 13 14.51 6.22 2.36
C PRO A 13 13.29 6.12 3.27
N GLY A 14 13.08 7.11 4.14
CA GLY A 14 11.93 7.14 5.04
C GLY A 14 11.93 6.11 6.16
N GLY A 15 13.09 5.50 6.45
CA GLY A 15 13.23 4.50 7.49
C GLY A 15 12.54 3.17 7.17
N PHE A 16 12.29 2.88 5.90
CA PHE A 16 11.71 1.60 5.48
C PHE A 16 12.81 0.59 5.15
N THR A 17 12.52 -0.68 5.41
CA THR A 17 13.42 -1.79 5.10
C THR A 17 12.64 -2.88 4.40
N GLU A 18 13.13 -3.30 3.24
CA GLU A 18 12.67 -4.51 2.58
C GLU A 18 13.39 -5.72 3.19
N ILE A 19 12.62 -6.77 3.49
CA ILE A 19 13.14 -8.02 4.02
C ILE A 19 12.65 -9.15 3.14
N ARG A 20 13.59 -9.99 2.70
CA ARG A 20 13.32 -11.21 1.94
C ARG A 20 13.29 -12.39 2.90
N LEU A 21 12.22 -13.15 2.85
CA LEU A 21 12.00 -14.34 3.66
C LEU A 21 11.74 -15.55 2.74
N THR A 22 12.21 -16.74 3.12
CA THR A 22 11.80 -18.00 2.48
C THR A 22 10.70 -18.64 3.30
N THR A 23 9.58 -19.03 2.69
CA THR A 23 8.46 -19.69 3.37
C THR A 23 7.67 -20.59 2.42
N GLU A 24 7.05 -21.64 2.96
CA GLU A 24 6.06 -22.45 2.24
C GLU A 24 4.66 -21.80 2.23
N ALA A 25 4.48 -20.73 3.03
CA ALA A 25 3.24 -19.96 3.01
C ALA A 25 3.07 -19.23 1.67
N ALA A 26 1.83 -19.19 1.17
CA ALA A 26 1.46 -18.46 -0.04
C ALA A 26 0.54 -17.28 0.33
N PRO A 27 1.08 -16.20 0.96
CA PRO A 27 0.27 -15.03 1.29
C PRO A 27 -0.29 -14.38 0.02
N ARG A 28 -1.51 -13.85 0.12
CA ARG A 28 -2.16 -13.10 -0.96
C ARG A 28 -2.15 -11.59 -0.65
N PRO A 29 -2.32 -10.72 -1.65
CA PRO A 29 -2.48 -9.29 -1.41
C PRO A 29 -3.52 -9.01 -0.32
N GLY A 30 -3.27 -8.02 0.55
CA GLY A 30 -4.08 -7.73 1.73
C GLY A 30 -3.72 -8.54 2.99
N GLN A 31 -3.06 -9.69 2.83
CA GLN A 31 -2.57 -10.49 3.95
C GLN A 31 -1.17 -10.07 4.38
N TYR A 32 -0.84 -10.37 5.63
CA TYR A 32 0.48 -10.11 6.23
C TYR A 32 0.99 -11.35 6.95
N LEU A 33 2.31 -11.42 7.17
CA LEU A 33 2.90 -12.46 8.01
C LEU A 33 2.90 -12.01 9.46
N THR A 34 2.75 -12.93 10.42
CA THR A 34 2.90 -12.62 11.85
C THR A 34 4.15 -13.30 12.40
N THR A 35 4.91 -12.58 13.22
CA THR A 35 6.05 -13.09 13.98
C THR A 35 5.60 -13.71 15.31
N GLU A 36 6.52 -14.35 16.03
CA GLU A 36 6.26 -14.97 17.36
C GLU A 36 5.79 -13.97 18.42
N ASP A 37 6.30 -12.73 18.37
CA ASP A 37 5.89 -11.62 19.26
C ASP A 37 4.60 -10.93 18.80
N GLY A 38 3.97 -11.42 17.73
CA GLY A 38 2.70 -10.92 17.21
C GLY A 38 2.82 -9.72 16.27
N THR A 39 4.04 -9.26 15.97
CA THR A 39 4.25 -8.19 14.98
C THR A 39 3.79 -8.64 13.58
N GLY A 40 3.04 -7.77 12.92
CA GLY A 40 2.62 -7.98 11.54
C GLY A 40 3.68 -7.47 10.57
N LEU A 41 3.98 -8.26 9.54
CA LEU A 41 4.91 -7.94 8.46
C LEU A 41 4.11 -7.83 7.15
N PRO A 42 3.79 -6.61 6.70
CA PRO A 42 3.06 -6.38 5.47
C PRO A 42 3.78 -6.98 4.25
N VAL A 43 3.07 -7.81 3.50
CA VAL A 43 3.65 -8.50 2.32
C VAL A 43 3.60 -7.57 1.11
N MET A 44 4.77 -7.36 0.50
CA MET A 44 4.96 -6.56 -0.72
C MET A 44 4.98 -7.41 -1.98
N ALA A 45 5.45 -8.66 -1.91
CA ALA A 45 5.40 -9.62 -3.00
C ALA A 45 5.58 -11.05 -2.46
N ALA A 46 5.02 -12.03 -3.16
CA ALA A 46 5.26 -13.44 -2.87
C ALA A 46 5.31 -14.26 -4.17
N GLY A 47 6.15 -15.29 -4.20
CA GLY A 47 6.26 -16.22 -5.32
C GLY A 47 7.46 -17.16 -5.18
N ASN A 48 7.34 -18.37 -5.71
CA ASN A 48 8.42 -19.38 -5.72
C ASN A 48 9.04 -19.69 -4.33
N GLY A 49 8.22 -19.65 -3.27
CA GLY A 49 8.69 -19.88 -1.90
C GLY A 49 9.43 -18.69 -1.27
N GLU A 50 9.50 -17.55 -1.96
CA GLU A 50 10.04 -16.30 -1.44
C GLU A 50 8.90 -15.31 -1.15
N VAL A 51 9.05 -14.57 -0.05
CA VAL A 51 8.17 -13.48 0.34
C VAL A 51 9.01 -12.25 0.63
N ARG A 52 8.60 -11.11 0.08
CA ARG A 52 9.18 -9.79 0.34
C ARG A 52 8.21 -9.04 1.24
N VAL A 53 8.68 -8.59 2.39
CA VAL A 53 7.93 -7.71 3.29
C VAL A 53 8.58 -6.34 3.33
N LEU A 54 7.79 -5.30 3.60
CA LEU A 54 8.27 -3.93 3.76
C LEU A 54 7.94 -3.48 5.19
N VAL A 55 8.97 -3.15 5.96
CA VAL A 55 8.85 -2.82 7.39
C VAL A 55 9.28 -1.37 7.59
N PRO A 56 8.40 -0.50 8.16
CA PRO A 56 8.82 0.82 8.61
C PRO A 56 9.55 0.73 9.96
N GLY A 57 10.57 1.56 10.14
CA GLY A 57 11.29 1.69 11.41
C GLY A 57 12.32 0.60 11.68
N PRO A 58 12.73 0.41 12.95
CA PRO A 58 13.81 -0.51 13.31
C PRO A 58 13.40 -1.96 13.03
N VAL A 59 14.19 -2.62 12.20
CA VAL A 59 13.99 -4.04 11.88
C VAL A 59 14.65 -4.93 12.93
N PRO A 60 13.95 -5.96 13.44
CA PRO A 60 14.54 -6.97 14.32
C PRO A 60 15.83 -7.58 13.76
N SER A 61 16.73 -8.01 14.65
CA SER A 61 17.97 -8.69 14.27
C SER A 61 17.73 -10.06 13.64
N ALA A 62 16.60 -10.70 13.98
CA ALA A 62 16.12 -11.92 13.36
C ALA A 62 14.60 -11.88 13.26
N ILE A 63 14.08 -12.32 12.11
CA ILE A 63 12.64 -12.45 11.87
C ILE A 63 12.32 -13.90 11.62
N THR A 64 11.43 -14.44 12.45
CA THR A 64 10.76 -15.72 12.20
C THR A 64 9.27 -15.44 12.11
N ALA A 65 8.70 -15.56 10.90
CA ALA A 65 7.26 -15.52 10.75
C ALA A 65 6.66 -16.91 10.96
N VAL A 66 5.52 -16.98 11.66
CA VAL A 66 4.91 -18.23 12.10
C VAL A 66 3.56 -18.51 11.45
N ALA A 67 2.88 -17.48 10.94
CA ALA A 67 1.58 -17.62 10.29
C ALA A 67 1.30 -16.50 9.27
N VAL A 68 0.32 -16.75 8.40
CA VAL A 68 -0.33 -15.73 7.55
C VAL A 68 -1.59 -15.28 8.27
N ALA A 69 -1.83 -13.96 8.32
CA ALA A 69 -3.00 -13.36 8.93
C ALA A 69 -3.61 -12.28 8.01
N GLY A 70 -4.76 -11.76 8.41
CA GLY A 70 -5.53 -10.79 7.63
C GLY A 70 -6.34 -11.41 6.51
N GLU A 71 -7.10 -10.55 5.82
CA GLU A 71 -7.99 -10.94 4.75
C GLU A 71 -7.31 -10.76 3.39
N ALA A 72 -7.52 -11.74 2.51
CA ALA A 72 -7.06 -11.61 1.14
C ALA A 72 -7.93 -10.60 0.40
N LEU A 73 -7.28 -9.66 -0.26
CA LEU A 73 -7.91 -8.72 -1.16
C LEU A 73 -8.54 -9.49 -2.34
N ALA A 74 -9.80 -9.19 -2.62
CA ALA A 74 -10.53 -9.67 -3.79
C ALA A 74 -10.99 -8.45 -4.62
N PRO A 75 -10.07 -7.81 -5.37
CA PRO A 75 -10.39 -6.56 -6.04
C PRO A 75 -11.20 -6.80 -7.31
N GLU A 76 -12.14 -5.91 -7.59
CA GLU A 76 -12.86 -5.85 -8.86
C GLU A 76 -12.09 -4.97 -9.87
N PRO A 77 -12.27 -5.15 -11.20
CA PRO A 77 -11.60 -4.32 -12.19
C PRO A 77 -11.84 -2.81 -11.99
N SER A 78 -10.80 -2.01 -12.28
CA SER A 78 -10.85 -0.54 -12.21
C SER A 78 -11.13 0.06 -10.81
N TRP A 79 -10.81 -0.68 -9.76
CA TRP A 79 -10.87 -0.19 -8.38
C TRP A 79 -9.89 0.97 -8.12
N LEU A 80 -10.27 1.84 -7.18
CA LEU A 80 -9.43 2.88 -6.59
C LEU A 80 -8.72 2.33 -5.37
N ALA A 81 -7.40 2.25 -5.43
CA ALA A 81 -6.60 1.93 -4.26
C ALA A 81 -6.37 3.19 -3.41
N VAL A 82 -6.58 3.06 -2.11
CA VAL A 82 -6.26 4.09 -1.12
C VAL A 82 -5.34 3.45 -0.10
N ALA A 83 -4.17 4.04 0.15
CA ALA A 83 -3.24 3.47 1.12
C ALA A 83 -2.53 4.53 1.96
N ASP A 84 -2.38 4.24 3.26
CA ASP A 84 -1.39 4.90 4.10
C ASP A 84 -0.05 4.16 4.07
N ALA A 85 0.89 4.54 4.94
CA ALA A 85 2.18 3.87 5.07
C ALA A 85 2.06 2.36 5.35
N ALA A 86 1.10 1.93 6.18
CA ALA A 86 0.86 0.51 6.47
C ALA A 86 0.25 -0.23 5.27
N GLY A 87 -0.55 0.48 4.47
CA GLY A 87 -1.14 0.00 3.23
C GLY A 87 -0.20 -0.12 2.03
N LEU A 88 1.01 0.45 2.11
CA LEU A 88 1.88 0.56 0.96
C LEU A 88 2.36 -0.81 0.45
N ALA A 89 2.79 -1.70 1.34
CA ALA A 89 3.26 -3.03 0.96
C ALA A 89 2.16 -3.86 0.26
N PRO A 90 0.96 -4.08 0.85
CA PRO A 90 -0.07 -4.86 0.20
C PRO A 90 -0.59 -4.19 -1.10
N LEU A 91 -0.52 -2.87 -1.21
CA LEU A 91 -0.82 -2.18 -2.48
C LEU A 91 0.23 -2.53 -3.55
N LEU A 92 1.51 -2.51 -3.22
CA LEU A 92 2.57 -2.91 -4.16
C LEU A 92 2.45 -4.39 -4.57
N PHE A 93 1.96 -5.24 -3.67
CA PHE A 93 1.65 -6.63 -3.98
C PHE A 93 0.45 -6.71 -4.95
N ALA A 94 -0.65 -6.03 -4.62
CA ALA A 94 -1.85 -5.99 -5.47
C ALA A 94 -1.56 -5.40 -6.86
N ALA A 95 -0.67 -4.41 -6.95
CA ALA A 95 -0.22 -3.77 -8.18
C ALA A 95 0.49 -4.74 -9.16
N SER A 96 0.98 -5.88 -8.67
CA SER A 96 1.62 -6.91 -9.49
C SER A 96 0.68 -8.10 -9.78
N GLY A 97 -0.57 -8.03 -9.33
CA GLY A 97 -1.58 -9.08 -9.49
C GLY A 97 -2.32 -9.01 -10.82
N GLU A 98 -3.25 -9.96 -11.02
CA GLU A 98 -4.06 -10.08 -12.25
C GLU A 98 -5.05 -8.92 -12.43
N VAL A 99 -5.51 -8.32 -11.32
CA VAL A 99 -6.49 -7.23 -11.32
C VAL A 99 -5.88 -6.00 -10.59
N PRO A 100 -4.95 -5.27 -11.23
CA PRO A 100 -4.32 -4.11 -10.62
C PRO A 100 -5.32 -2.94 -10.47
N PRO A 101 -5.08 -2.01 -9.53
CA PRO A 101 -5.90 -0.81 -9.38
C PRO A 101 -5.75 0.11 -10.59
N GLY A 102 -6.82 0.82 -10.95
CA GLY A 102 -6.78 1.81 -12.04
C GLY A 102 -6.12 3.14 -11.62
N LEU A 103 -6.17 3.45 -10.32
CA LEU A 103 -5.57 4.63 -9.70
C LEU A 103 -5.24 4.29 -8.25
N ALA A 104 -4.11 4.81 -7.75
CA ALA A 104 -3.71 4.70 -6.36
C ALA A 104 -3.56 6.08 -5.71
N LEU A 105 -4.14 6.27 -4.53
CA LEU A 105 -3.99 7.47 -3.71
C LEU A 105 -3.25 7.10 -2.44
N LEU A 106 -2.13 7.76 -2.18
CA LEU A 106 -1.27 7.47 -1.04
C LEU A 106 -1.28 8.62 -0.06
N GLY A 107 -1.49 8.34 1.23
CA GLY A 107 -1.30 9.30 2.31
C GLY A 107 -0.07 8.93 3.13
N LEU A 108 0.97 9.74 3.05
CA LEU A 108 2.26 9.45 3.69
C LEU A 108 2.74 10.71 4.43
N ASP A 109 3.28 10.51 5.63
CA ASP A 109 4.02 11.56 6.33
C ASP A 109 5.45 11.68 5.78
N GLU A 110 6.04 10.53 5.42
CA GLU A 110 7.33 10.42 4.74
C GLU A 110 7.28 9.29 3.70
N ALA A 111 7.85 9.52 2.51
CA ALA A 111 7.81 8.55 1.41
C ALA A 111 9.07 7.66 1.39
N PRO A 112 8.94 6.32 1.22
CA PRO A 112 10.08 5.41 1.04
C PRO A 112 10.78 5.51 -0.33
N PHE A 113 10.45 6.54 -1.08
CA PHE A 113 10.89 6.78 -2.43
C PHE A 113 10.92 8.28 -2.66
N THR A 114 11.70 8.72 -3.63
CA THR A 114 11.61 10.10 -4.12
C THR A 114 10.40 10.21 -5.03
N PRO A 115 9.35 10.99 -4.68
CA PRO A 115 8.24 11.22 -5.59
C PRO A 115 8.73 11.82 -6.91
N ARG A 116 8.03 11.52 -8.00
CA ARG A 116 8.36 12.02 -9.34
C ARG A 116 7.11 12.57 -10.03
N PRO A 117 7.27 13.49 -11.00
CA PRO A 117 6.17 13.91 -11.85
C PRO A 117 5.51 12.72 -12.54
N SER A 118 4.17 12.66 -12.46
CA SER A 118 3.38 11.58 -13.03
C SER A 118 3.41 11.61 -14.54
N ARG A 119 3.47 10.43 -15.17
CA ARG A 119 3.34 10.25 -16.62
C ARG A 119 1.90 9.99 -17.07
N PHE A 120 0.97 9.87 -16.13
CA PHE A 120 -0.43 9.54 -16.40
C PHE A 120 -1.33 10.75 -16.18
N LEU A 121 -2.25 10.95 -17.12
CA LEU A 121 -3.34 11.90 -16.96
C LEU A 121 -4.43 11.27 -16.07
N THR A 122 -4.84 12.02 -15.04
CA THR A 122 -5.93 11.65 -14.12
C THR A 122 -6.97 12.77 -14.17
N PRO A 123 -7.91 12.74 -15.12
CA PRO A 123 -8.88 13.83 -15.31
C PRO A 123 -9.73 14.13 -14.07
N GLU A 124 -9.84 13.17 -13.16
CA GLU A 124 -10.56 13.28 -11.89
C GLU A 124 -9.85 14.16 -10.86
N LEU A 125 -8.57 14.51 -11.07
CA LEU A 125 -7.76 15.24 -10.10
C LEU A 125 -7.17 16.53 -10.71
N PRO A 126 -6.96 17.58 -9.90
CA PRO A 126 -6.35 18.82 -10.36
C PRO A 126 -5.02 18.60 -11.08
N ALA A 127 -4.82 19.30 -12.21
CA ALA A 127 -3.66 19.09 -13.08
C ALA A 127 -2.29 19.43 -12.45
N HIS A 128 -2.26 20.20 -11.37
CA HIS A 128 -1.03 20.52 -10.64
C HIS A 128 -0.61 19.40 -9.69
N LEU A 129 -1.50 18.45 -9.38
CA LEU A 129 -1.19 17.27 -8.58
C LEU A 129 -0.55 16.23 -9.47
N ILE A 130 0.78 16.23 -9.50
CA ILE A 130 1.56 15.30 -10.33
C ILE A 130 2.63 14.56 -9.53
N ALA A 131 2.76 14.77 -8.21
CA ALA A 131 3.61 13.91 -7.40
C ALA A 131 3.05 12.48 -7.39
N ALA A 132 3.89 11.52 -7.79
CA ALA A 132 3.52 10.12 -7.93
C ALA A 132 4.59 9.19 -7.34
N ALA A 133 4.18 7.97 -6.99
CA ALA A 133 5.05 6.90 -6.55
C ALA A 133 5.68 6.21 -7.78
N PRO A 134 7.02 6.28 -7.97
CA PRO A 134 7.66 5.76 -9.18
C PRO A 134 7.37 4.27 -9.44
N LEU A 135 7.39 3.45 -8.38
CA LEU A 135 7.22 2.02 -8.51
C LEU A 135 5.78 1.61 -8.91
N LEU A 136 4.77 2.43 -8.60
CA LEU A 136 3.41 2.22 -9.10
C LEU A 136 3.32 2.60 -10.58
N GLU A 137 3.95 3.72 -10.96
CA GLU A 137 3.98 4.16 -12.34
C GLU A 137 4.72 3.17 -13.27
N ASP A 138 5.82 2.60 -12.80
CA ASP A 138 6.59 1.59 -13.54
C ASP A 138 5.76 0.31 -13.79
N ARG A 139 4.74 0.07 -12.97
CA ARG A 139 3.74 -1.01 -13.14
C ARG A 139 2.50 -0.57 -13.93
N GLY A 140 2.49 0.62 -14.50
CA GLY A 140 1.37 1.12 -15.29
C GLY A 140 0.20 1.68 -14.47
N ILE A 141 0.40 1.92 -13.17
CA ILE A 141 -0.64 2.41 -12.26
C ILE A 141 -0.43 3.89 -12.01
N ALA A 142 -1.40 4.71 -12.40
CA ALA A 142 -1.43 6.11 -12.03
C ALA A 142 -1.49 6.25 -10.52
N SER A 143 -0.73 7.18 -9.94
CA SER A 143 -0.77 7.43 -8.49
C SER A 143 -0.69 8.90 -8.13
N ARG A 144 -1.30 9.29 -7.01
CA ARG A 144 -1.21 10.64 -6.42
C ARG A 144 -0.95 10.56 -4.93
N LEU A 145 -0.25 11.55 -4.42
CA LEU A 145 0.20 11.60 -3.02
C LEU A 145 -0.52 12.73 -2.29
N ALA A 146 -1.03 12.44 -1.10
CA ALA A 146 -1.15 13.40 -0.01
C ALA A 146 0.13 13.25 0.83
N LEU A 147 1.01 14.24 0.69
CA LEU A 147 2.34 14.24 1.30
C LEU A 147 2.66 15.68 1.71
N PRO A 148 2.70 15.99 3.02
CA PRO A 148 2.98 17.33 3.51
C PRO A 148 4.30 17.87 2.98
N ASP A 149 4.35 19.19 2.77
CA ASP A 149 5.54 19.94 2.35
C ASP A 149 6.19 19.47 1.03
N HIS A 150 5.49 18.67 0.22
CA HIS A 150 5.98 18.23 -1.08
C HIS A 150 5.30 18.97 -2.23
N PRO A 151 6.07 19.62 -3.14
CA PRO A 151 5.47 20.31 -4.28
C PRO A 151 4.71 19.32 -5.17
N ALA A 152 3.59 19.77 -5.75
CA ALA A 152 2.74 18.96 -6.62
C ALA A 152 2.12 17.71 -5.96
N ALA A 153 2.22 17.54 -4.64
CA ALA A 153 1.39 16.63 -3.86
C ALA A 153 0.13 17.37 -3.37
N TRP A 154 -0.86 16.61 -2.89
CA TRP A 154 -2.01 17.16 -2.20
C TRP A 154 -1.60 17.66 -0.82
N GLU A 155 -1.92 18.92 -0.52
CA GLU A 155 -1.55 19.59 0.73
C GLU A 155 -2.46 19.21 1.92
N GLY A 156 -3.61 18.60 1.65
CA GLY A 156 -4.56 18.16 2.67
C GLY A 156 -4.38 16.69 3.09
N THR A 157 -5.43 16.14 3.69
CA THR A 157 -5.48 14.75 4.13
C THR A 157 -5.71 13.77 2.98
N LEU A 158 -5.34 12.51 3.19
CA LEU A 158 -5.69 11.42 2.26
C LEU A 158 -7.20 11.36 2.02
N ALA A 159 -8.02 11.49 3.06
CA ALA A 159 -9.47 11.44 2.95
C ALA A 159 -10.01 12.53 1.99
N GLU A 160 -9.52 13.77 2.10
CA GLU A 160 -9.90 14.87 1.19
C GLU A 160 -9.47 14.60 -0.26
N LEU A 161 -8.28 14.01 -0.45
CA LEU A 161 -7.82 13.59 -1.78
C LEU A 161 -8.73 12.51 -2.37
N VAL A 162 -9.15 11.52 -1.57
CA VAL A 162 -10.11 10.48 -2.00
C VAL A 162 -11.45 11.11 -2.37
N ALA A 163 -12.01 11.95 -1.49
CA ALA A 163 -13.28 12.63 -1.73
C ALA A 163 -13.25 13.40 -3.06
N THR A 164 -12.15 14.12 -3.33
CA THR A 164 -11.93 14.83 -4.60
C THR A 164 -11.92 13.87 -5.80
N ALA A 165 -11.20 12.74 -5.69
CA ALA A 165 -11.07 11.77 -6.78
C ALA A 165 -12.39 11.07 -7.15
N VAL A 166 -13.29 10.87 -6.18
CA VAL A 166 -14.54 10.12 -6.39
C VAL A 166 -15.75 11.01 -6.69
N ALA A 167 -15.68 12.32 -6.43
CA ALA A 167 -16.81 13.27 -6.53
C ALA A 167 -17.52 13.31 -7.90
N GLY A 168 -16.89 12.82 -8.98
CA GLY A 168 -17.49 12.80 -10.32
C GLY A 168 -17.70 11.41 -10.93
N ARG A 169 -17.20 10.33 -10.30
CA ARG A 169 -17.19 8.98 -10.89
C ARG A 169 -17.18 7.90 -9.80
N PRO A 170 -18.34 7.32 -9.45
CA PRO A 170 -18.39 6.18 -8.53
C PRO A 170 -17.53 5.04 -9.07
N ARG A 171 -16.66 4.51 -8.21
CA ARG A 171 -15.88 3.30 -8.48
C ARG A 171 -15.64 2.57 -7.16
N PRO A 172 -15.42 1.25 -7.18
CA PRO A 172 -15.08 0.50 -5.97
C PRO A 172 -13.83 1.12 -5.32
N VAL A 173 -13.95 1.54 -4.07
CA VAL A 173 -12.83 2.06 -3.27
C VAL A 173 -12.36 0.96 -2.34
N VAL A 174 -11.07 0.67 -2.37
CA VAL A 174 -10.44 -0.26 -1.43
C VAL A 174 -9.39 0.51 -0.64
N VAL A 175 -9.51 0.47 0.68
CA VAL A 175 -8.60 1.15 1.59
C VAL A 175 -7.71 0.12 2.27
N LEU A 176 -6.43 0.13 1.92
CA LEU A 176 -5.38 -0.70 2.51
C LEU A 176 -4.67 0.15 3.57
N GLY A 177 -4.74 -0.20 4.85
CA GLY A 177 -4.03 0.59 5.86
C GLY A 177 -4.58 0.44 7.27
N ARG A 178 -4.23 1.38 8.14
CA ARG A 178 -4.66 1.37 9.54
C ARG A 178 -6.18 1.54 9.65
N PRO A 179 -6.84 0.96 10.68
CA PRO A 179 -8.27 1.14 10.91
C PRO A 179 -8.73 2.60 10.95
N ALA A 180 -7.89 3.51 11.47
CA ALA A 180 -8.17 4.95 11.49
C ALA A 180 -8.24 5.55 10.07
N THR A 181 -7.39 5.09 9.15
CA THR A 181 -7.39 5.52 7.75
C THR A 181 -8.64 5.03 7.04
N ILE A 182 -9.04 3.78 7.28
CA ILE A 182 -10.29 3.20 6.74
C ILE A 182 -11.48 4.05 7.19
N ALA A 183 -11.62 4.29 8.49
CA ALA A 183 -12.72 5.09 9.05
C ALA A 183 -12.74 6.54 8.52
N ALA A 184 -11.56 7.16 8.34
CA ALA A 184 -11.48 8.52 7.80
C ALA A 184 -11.97 8.61 6.34
N VAL A 185 -11.68 7.60 5.52
CA VAL A 185 -12.15 7.53 4.13
C VAL A 185 -13.65 7.21 4.07
N GLU A 186 -14.13 6.30 4.92
CA GLU A 186 -15.56 5.98 5.07
C GLU A 186 -16.40 7.21 5.45
N ALA A 187 -15.84 8.14 6.22
CA ALA A 187 -16.54 9.34 6.62
C ALA A 187 -16.77 10.35 5.47
N VAL A 188 -16.03 10.26 4.36
CA VAL A 188 -16.04 11.28 3.29
C VAL A 188 -16.42 10.74 1.91
N VAL A 189 -16.49 9.42 1.75
CA VAL A 189 -16.85 8.77 0.48
C VAL A 189 -18.26 8.21 0.58
N GLU A 190 -19.13 8.63 -0.34
CA GLU A 190 -20.43 8.01 -0.53
C GLU A 190 -20.30 6.78 -1.44
N GLY A 191 -20.67 5.60 -0.95
CA GLY A 191 -20.70 4.37 -1.74
C GLY A 191 -19.99 3.18 -1.10
N PRO A 192 -19.85 2.06 -1.84
CA PRO A 192 -19.21 0.85 -1.31
C PRO A 192 -17.70 1.05 -1.15
N ILE A 193 -17.23 0.83 0.08
CA ILE A 193 -15.82 0.85 0.45
C ILE A 193 -15.47 -0.52 1.02
N THR A 194 -14.33 -1.06 0.58
CA THR A 194 -13.73 -2.28 1.16
C THR A 194 -12.52 -1.87 1.98
N GLY A 195 -12.64 -1.93 3.31
CA GLY A 195 -11.51 -1.75 4.22
C GLY A 195 -10.69 -3.03 4.32
N VAL A 196 -9.38 -2.94 4.16
CA VAL A 196 -8.42 -4.05 4.33
C VAL A 196 -7.39 -3.64 5.38
N PRO A 197 -7.67 -3.94 6.67
CA PRO A 197 -6.84 -3.51 7.78
C PRO A 197 -5.42 -4.06 7.67
N GLN A 198 -4.42 -3.21 7.92
CA GLN A 198 -3.01 -3.58 7.95
C GLN A 198 -2.41 -3.33 9.34
N PRO A 199 -1.41 -4.15 9.74
CA PRO A 199 -0.64 -3.89 10.96
C PRO A 199 0.10 -2.55 10.81
N GLY A 200 0.06 -1.74 11.87
CA GLY A 200 0.70 -0.42 11.94
C GLY A 200 2.00 -0.44 12.70
#